data_AF-A0A2V5NAX1-F1
#
_entry.id   AF-A0A2V5NAX1-F1
#
_cell.length_a   1.000
_cell.length_b   1.000
_cell.length_c   1.000
_cell.angle_alpha   90.00
_cell.angle_beta   90.00
_cell.angle_gamma   90.00
#
_symmetry.space_group_name_H-M   'P 1'
#
loop_
_entity.id
_entity.type
_entity.pdbx_description
1 polymer ?
#
loop_
_entity_poly.entity_id
_entity_poly.type
_entity_poly.pdbx_seq_one_letter_code
_entity_poly.pdbx_strand_id
1 'polypeptide(L)' 'MSSFDPARHGKNYNQLFCDGHVAAMSPWVLFNPTNSASMWNSDHQPHPELWVPDD' A
#
# COMPACT_ATOMS: atom_id res chain seq x y z
N MET A 1 15.38 -16.78 17.59
CA MET A 1 15.07 -15.41 17.14
C MET A 1 14.88 -15.46 15.64
N SER A 2 13.65 -15.22 15.16
CA SER A 2 13.30 -15.35 13.73
C SER A 2 14.00 -14.26 12.92
N SER A 3 14.63 -14.64 11.81
CA SER A 3 15.44 -13.79 10.91
C SER A 3 14.62 -12.84 10.02
N PHE A 4 13.41 -12.46 10.43
CA PHE A 4 12.48 -11.65 9.63
C PHE A 4 11.99 -10.41 10.37
N ASP A 5 12.84 -9.77 11.16
CA ASP A 5 12.58 -8.39 11.58
C ASP A 5 13.35 -7.49 10.61
N PRO A 6 12.72 -6.93 9.56
CA PRO A 6 13.45 -6.06 8.66
C PRO A 6 13.85 -4.83 9.47
N ALA A 7 15.15 -4.69 9.72
CA ALA A 7 15.77 -3.55 10.40
C ALA A 7 15.68 -2.24 9.58
N ARG A 8 14.66 -2.08 8.74
CA ARG A 8 14.51 -0.97 7.79
C ARG A 8 13.49 0.04 8.32
N HIS A 9 13.98 1.26 8.55
CA HIS A 9 13.21 2.52 8.70
C HIS A 9 11.84 2.39 9.39
N GLY A 10 11.84 2.19 10.71
CA GLY A 10 10.63 2.36 11.52
C GLY A 10 9.50 1.36 11.25
N LYS A 11 9.79 0.18 10.67
CA LYS A 11 8.82 -0.88 10.31
C LYS A 11 7.85 -0.49 9.19
N ASN A 12 8.19 0.51 8.38
CA ASN A 12 7.43 0.95 7.22
C ASN A 12 8.16 0.59 5.91
N TYR A 13 7.42 0.54 4.81
CA TYR A 13 7.94 0.39 3.46
C TYR A 13 8.03 1.75 2.77
N ASN A 14 9.04 1.94 1.91
CA ASN A 14 9.07 3.08 0.99
C ASN A 14 8.16 2.74 -0.19
N GLN A 15 7.02 3.41 -0.29
CA GLN A 15 6.03 3.21 -1.33
C GLN A 15 6.13 4.33 -2.37
N LEU A 16 6.29 3.96 -3.64
CA LEU A 16 6.14 4.87 -4.79
C LEU A 16 4.69 4.75 -5.31
N PHE A 17 4.03 5.88 -5.54
CA PHE A 17 2.68 5.94 -6.09
C PHE A 17 2.68 6.32 -7.58
N CYS A 18 1.54 6.09 -8.24
CA CYS A 18 1.36 6.34 -9.68
C CYS A 18 1.50 7.82 -10.08
N ASP A 19 1.39 8.74 -9.12
CA ASP A 19 1.59 10.18 -9.31
C ASP A 19 3.06 10.62 -9.08
N GLY A 20 3.96 9.68 -8.79
CA GLY A 20 5.38 9.92 -8.58
C GLY A 20 5.78 10.25 -7.14
N HIS A 21 4.82 10.35 -6.20
CA HIS A 21 5.15 10.56 -4.79
C HIS A 21 5.75 9.31 -4.14
N VAL A 22 6.70 9.53 -3.22
CA VAL A 22 7.26 8.47 -2.36
C VAL A 22 6.91 8.76 -0.89
N ALA A 23 6.31 7.79 -0.20
CA ALA A 23 5.99 7.90 1.22
C ALA A 23 6.37 6.64 2.01
N ALA A 24 6.53 6.80 3.33
CA ALA A 24 6.66 5.67 4.24
C ALA A 24 5.26 5.10 4.56
N MET A 25 5.05 3.80 4.35
CA MET A 25 3.75 3.16 4.51
C MET A 25 3.81 1.95 5.45
N SER A 26 2.89 1.90 6.40
CA SER A 26 2.69 0.74 7.27
C SER A 26 2.12 -0.44 6.47
N PRO A 27 2.66 -1.67 6.61
CA PRO A 27 2.08 -2.85 5.95
C PRO A 27 0.60 -3.08 6.29
N TRP A 28 0.17 -2.70 7.50
CA TRP A 28 -1.23 -2.82 7.96
C TRP A 28 -2.19 -1.86 7.25
N VAL A 29 -1.66 -0.76 6.72
CA VAL A 29 -2.41 0.20 5.90
C VAL A 29 -2.32 -0.21 4.44
N LEU A 30 -1.12 -0.59 3.98
CA LEU A 30 -0.82 -0.87 2.58
C LEU A 30 -1.79 -1.88 1.95
N PHE A 31 -2.03 -3.00 2.64
CA PHE A 31 -2.81 -4.13 2.13
C PHE A 31 -4.27 -4.14 2.58
N ASN A 32 -4.75 -3.06 3.20
CA ASN A 32 -6.16 -2.91 3.54
C ASN A 32 -6.81 -1.95 2.51
N PRO A 33 -7.63 -2.46 1.57
CA PRO A 33 -8.23 -1.64 0.51
C PRO A 33 -9.05 -0.47 1.05
N THR A 34 -9.71 -0.63 2.20
CA THR A 34 -10.45 0.45 2.86
C THR A 34 -9.57 1.65 3.22
N ASN A 35 -8.27 1.42 3.43
CA ASN A 35 -7.32 2.45 3.86
C ASN A 35 -6.47 3.00 2.71
N SER A 36 -6.09 2.17 1.73
CA SER A 36 -5.07 2.52 0.73
C SER A 36 -5.57 2.56 -0.71
N ALA A 37 -6.78 2.06 -1.03
CA ALA A 37 -7.24 1.90 -2.40
C ALA A 37 -7.16 3.17 -3.26
N SER A 38 -7.56 4.31 -2.70
CA SER A 38 -7.53 5.60 -3.40
C SER A 38 -6.12 6.08 -3.73
N MET A 39 -5.07 5.56 -3.09
CA MET A 39 -3.69 6.02 -3.32
C MET A 39 -3.06 5.42 -4.59
N TRP A 40 -3.67 4.38 -5.17
CA TRP A 40 -3.07 3.59 -6.24
C TRP A 40 -3.42 4.07 -7.65
N ASN A 41 -4.40 4.96 -7.77
CA ASN A 41 -4.90 5.44 -9.05
C ASN A 41 -4.58 6.93 -9.20
N SER A 42 -4.26 7.35 -10.43
CA SER A 42 -3.87 8.75 -10.72
C SER A 42 -4.96 9.76 -10.38
N ASP A 43 -6.22 9.36 -10.43
CA ASP A 43 -7.39 10.19 -10.10
C ASP A 43 -7.76 10.17 -8.61
N HIS A 44 -6.96 9.47 -7.79
CA HIS A 44 -7.16 9.29 -6.37
C HIS A 44 -8.50 8.65 -5.99
N GLN A 45 -9.08 7.81 -6.85
CA GLN A 45 -10.30 7.04 -6.54
C GLN A 45 -9.99 5.56 -6.33
N PRO A 46 -10.75 4.84 -5.48
CA PRO A 46 -10.46 3.45 -5.13
C PRO A 46 -10.83 2.41 -6.21
N HIS A 47 -11.74 2.74 -7.15
CA HIS A 47 -12.25 1.88 -8.22
C HIS A 47 -12.59 0.42 -7.82
N PRO A 48 -13.42 0.19 -6.78
CA PRO A 48 -13.83 -1.16 -6.37
C PRO A 48 -14.60 -1.93 -7.45
N GLU A 49 -15.20 -1.23 -8.42
CA GLU A 49 -15.87 -1.82 -9.58
C GLU A 49 -14.93 -2.62 -10.51
N LEU A 50 -13.61 -2.43 -10.40
CA LEU A 50 -12.60 -3.15 -11.17
C LEU A 50 -11.96 -4.32 -10.39
N TRP A 51 -12.30 -4.49 -9.12
CA TRP A 51 -11.79 -5.60 -8.30
C TRP A 51 -12.62 -6.84 -8.63
N VAL A 52 -12.15 -7.59 -9.63
CA VAL A 52 -12.73 -8.91 -9.93
C VAL A 52 -12.57 -9.78 -8.68
N PRO A 53 -13.63 -10.42 -8.16
CA PRO A 53 -13.46 -11.38 -7.07
C PRO A 53 -12.54 -12.51 -7.53
N ASP A 54 -11.63 -12.94 -6.67
CA ASP A 54 -10.95 -14.21 -6.86
C ASP A 54 -12.00 -15.34 -6.71
N ASP A 55 -12.11 -16.23 -7.69
CA ASP A 55 -12.88 -17.48 -7.61
C ASP A 55 -12.26 -18.47 -6.58
#